data_AF-A0A392NI47-F1
#
_entry.id   AF-A0A392NI47-F1
#
_cell.length_a   1.000
_cell.length_b   1.000
_cell.length_c   1.000
_cell.angle_alpha   90.00
_cell.angle_beta   90.00
_cell.angle_gamma   90.00
#
_symmetry.space_group_name_H-M   'P 1'
#
loop_
_entity.id
_entity.type
_entity.pdbx_description
1 polymer ?
#
loop_
_entity_poly.entity_id
_entity_poly.type
_entity_poly.pdbx_seq_one_letter_code
_entity_poly.pdbx_strand_id
1 'polypeptide(L)'
;MATVVGEALLSASVKLLLQKTVSSEFIDFFRSTKLDLSLLEKEGVSSSDWHGTPTSSVVGDESAIYGRDDDKKKLKEFLMSEDGNDCGSKIGVISIVGVGGLGKTTLAKLLYNDHEVKEKFE
;
A
#
# COMPACT_ATOMS: atom_id res chain seq x y z
N MET A 1 -1.48 2.39 -46.06
CA MET A 1 -0.20 1.96 -45.45
C MET A 1 0.33 2.94 -44.37
N ALA A 2 -0.54 3.68 -43.65
CA ALA A 2 -0.11 4.68 -42.65
C ALA A 2 -0.66 4.42 -41.23
N THR A 3 -1.48 3.39 -41.04
CA THR A 3 -2.17 3.08 -39.78
C THR A 3 -1.35 2.23 -38.81
N VAL A 4 -0.38 1.46 -39.31
CA VAL A 4 0.37 0.45 -38.52
C VAL A 4 1.41 1.07 -37.57
N VAL A 5 2.00 2.22 -37.93
CA VAL A 5 3.06 2.85 -37.12
C VAL A 5 2.48 3.54 -35.88
N GLY A 6 1.29 4.13 -35.99
CA GLY A 6 0.63 4.82 -34.87
C GLY A 6 0.18 3.87 -33.75
N GLU A 7 -0.38 2.71 -34.10
CA GLU A 7 -0.79 1.69 -33.12
C GLU A 7 0.40 1.06 -32.41
N ALA A 8 1.49 0.79 -33.14
CA ALA A 8 2.72 0.28 -32.55
C ALA A 8 3.34 1.28 -31.56
N LEU A 9 3.35 2.58 -31.88
CA LEU A 9 3.85 3.63 -31.01
C LEU A 9 2.99 3.80 -29.74
N LEU A 10 1.66 3.78 -29.88
CA LEU A 10 0.77 3.89 -28.73
C LEU A 10 0.90 2.67 -27.82
N SER A 11 0.94 1.47 -28.39
CA SER A 11 1.15 0.22 -27.64
C SER A 11 2.50 0.20 -26.93
N ALA A 12 3.58 0.59 -27.60
CA ALA A 12 4.89 0.71 -26.99
C ALA A 12 4.91 1.74 -25.86
N SER A 13 4.23 2.88 -26.04
CA SER A 13 4.14 3.94 -25.02
C SER A 13 3.37 3.49 -23.78
N VAL A 14 2.21 2.85 -23.96
CA VAL A 14 1.42 2.30 -22.85
C VAL A 14 2.18 1.19 -22.13
N LYS A 15 2.82 0.28 -22.89
CA LYS A 15 3.61 -0.82 -22.32
C LYS A 15 4.84 -0.30 -21.56
N LEU A 16 5.49 0.73 -22.08
CA LEU A 16 6.61 1.40 -21.42
C LEU A 16 6.15 2.12 -20.15
N LEU A 17 4.99 2.78 -20.17
CA LEU A 17 4.42 3.43 -18.98
C LEU A 17 4.12 2.39 -17.89
N LEU A 18 3.47 1.28 -18.25
CA LEU A 18 3.20 0.18 -17.33
C LEU A 18 4.50 -0.38 -16.76
N GLN A 19 5.48 -0.74 -17.59
CA GLN A 19 6.77 -1.25 -17.10
C GLN A 19 7.52 -0.24 -16.21
N LYS A 20 7.42 1.06 -16.51
CA LYS A 20 8.07 2.11 -15.71
C LYS A 20 7.37 2.32 -14.35
N THR A 21 6.05 2.11 -14.26
CA THR A 21 5.32 2.17 -12.98
C THR A 21 5.55 0.96 -12.07
N VAL A 22 5.85 -0.22 -12.63
CA VAL A 22 6.24 -1.40 -11.83
C VAL A 22 7.76 -1.49 -11.62
N SER A 23 8.53 -0.52 -12.14
CA SER A 23 9.98 -0.48 -11.94
C SER A 23 10.29 -0.33 -10.46
N SER A 24 11.25 -1.13 -9.98
CA SER A 24 11.80 -0.97 -8.65
C SER A 24 12.30 0.45 -8.42
N GLU A 25 12.82 1.14 -9.43
CA GLU A 25 13.26 2.55 -9.32
C GLU A 25 12.11 3.51 -8.98
N PHE A 26 10.91 3.28 -9.52
CA PHE A 26 9.72 4.11 -9.24
C PHE A 26 9.10 3.77 -7.87
N ILE A 27 9.09 2.48 -7.51
CA ILE A 27 8.69 2.02 -6.17
C ILE A 27 9.69 2.52 -5.12
N ASP A 28 10.98 2.48 -5.43
CA ASP A 28 12.07 2.94 -4.59
C ASP A 28 12.09 4.48 -4.51
N PHE A 29 11.60 5.21 -5.51
CA PHE A 29 11.28 6.64 -5.38
C PHE A 29 10.19 6.90 -4.33
N PHE A 30 9.14 6.07 -4.30
CA PHE A 30 8.11 6.14 -3.25
C PHE A 30 8.62 5.66 -1.88
N ARG A 31 9.53 4.67 -1.84
CA ARG A 31 10.18 4.23 -0.59
C ARG A 31 11.16 5.27 -0.09
N SER A 32 12.00 5.86 -0.92
CA SER A 32 12.98 6.88 -0.54
C SER A 32 12.34 8.20 -0.11
N THR A 33 11.15 8.53 -0.64
CA THR A 33 10.37 9.67 -0.13
C THR A 33 9.68 9.40 1.21
N LYS A 34 9.65 8.15 1.72
CA LYS A 34 8.89 7.80 2.93
C LYS A 34 9.59 6.91 3.97
N LEU A 35 10.71 6.26 3.66
CA LEU A 35 11.38 5.27 4.50
C LEU A 35 12.89 5.22 4.16
N ASP A 36 13.68 6.20 4.59
CA ASP A 36 15.13 6.03 4.69
C ASP A 36 15.49 5.59 6.13
N LEU A 37 15.29 4.30 6.41
CA LEU A 37 15.66 3.67 7.68
C LEU A 37 17.18 3.61 7.88
N SER A 38 17.98 3.71 6.81
CA SER A 38 19.44 3.64 6.85
C SER A 38 20.12 4.94 7.28
N LEU A 39 19.47 6.10 7.11
CA LEU A 39 19.98 7.39 7.60
C LEU A 39 19.71 7.63 9.10
N LEU A 40 18.80 6.89 9.73
CA LEU A 40 18.43 7.08 11.13
C LEU A 40 19.41 6.42 12.12
N GLU A 41 20.18 5.43 11.67
CA GLU A 41 21.12 4.72 12.55
C GLU A 41 22.48 5.42 12.63
N LYS A 42 22.79 6.35 11.71
CA LYS A 42 24.14 6.88 11.50
C LYS A 42 24.37 8.31 11.98
N GLU A 43 23.33 9.10 12.16
CA GLU A 43 23.41 10.37 12.89
C GLU A 43 22.58 10.26 14.16
N GLY A 44 23.24 10.31 15.32
CA GLY A 44 22.61 10.34 16.65
C GLY A 44 21.83 11.63 16.93
N VAL A 45 21.00 12.05 15.98
CA VAL A 45 20.06 13.15 16.07
C VAL A 45 18.69 12.50 16.20
N SER A 46 18.08 12.79 17.35
CA SER A 46 16.69 12.51 17.71
C SER A 46 15.84 12.41 16.46
N SER A 47 15.13 11.29 16.31
CA SER A 47 13.88 11.19 15.57
C SER A 47 13.29 12.60 15.56
N SER A 48 13.31 13.29 14.42
CA SER A 48 12.40 14.42 14.27
C SER A 48 11.08 13.72 14.35
N ASP A 49 10.55 13.67 15.57
CA ASP A 49 9.49 12.78 15.94
C ASP A 49 8.47 12.96 14.83
N TRP A 50 8.31 11.93 14.01
CA TRP A 50 6.99 11.70 13.47
C TRP A 50 6.19 11.35 14.72
N HIS A 51 5.84 12.38 15.49
CA HIS A 51 4.52 12.53 16.00
C HIS A 51 3.58 12.70 14.79
N GLY A 52 3.65 11.75 13.83
CA GLY A 52 2.45 11.09 13.42
C GLY A 52 1.89 10.60 14.73
N THR A 53 1.07 11.45 15.36
CA THR A 53 0.08 11.00 16.32
C THR A 53 -0.37 9.65 15.77
N PRO A 54 -0.27 8.55 16.56
CA PRO A 54 -0.98 7.33 16.21
C PRO A 54 -2.32 7.82 15.72
N THR A 55 -2.76 7.43 14.52
CA THR A 55 -4.00 7.98 13.96
C THR A 55 -5.14 7.49 14.86
N SER A 56 -5.33 8.16 15.99
CA SER A 56 -6.16 7.78 17.14
C SER A 56 -7.55 8.37 17.00
N SER A 57 -7.82 9.04 15.87
CA SER A 57 -9.17 9.16 15.37
C SER A 57 -9.75 7.75 15.33
N VAL A 58 -10.60 7.47 16.32
CA VAL A 58 -11.70 6.53 16.17
C VAL A 58 -12.26 6.83 14.79
N VAL A 59 -12.30 5.81 13.94
CA VAL A 59 -13.12 5.91 12.73
C VAL A 59 -14.49 6.20 13.30
N GLY A 60 -14.97 7.44 13.15
CA GLY A 60 -16.37 7.75 13.47
C GLY A 60 -17.25 6.73 12.75
N ASP A 61 -18.45 6.49 13.28
CA ASP A 61 -19.41 5.47 12.82
C ASP A 61 -19.07 4.86 11.44
N GLU A 62 -18.58 3.62 11.43
CA GLU A 62 -18.16 2.93 10.21
C GLU A 62 -19.27 2.91 9.14
N SER A 63 -20.52 3.07 9.56
CA SER A 63 -21.69 3.23 8.68
C SER A 63 -21.61 4.46 7.76
N ALA A 64 -20.83 5.48 8.11
CA ALA A 64 -20.64 6.69 7.31
C ALA A 64 -19.63 6.52 6.17
N ILE A 65 -18.94 5.38 6.09
CA ILE A 65 -17.94 5.12 5.04
C ILE A 65 -18.59 4.29 3.93
N TYR A 66 -18.53 4.82 2.71
CA TYR A 66 -19.13 4.21 1.53
C TYR A 66 -18.11 3.97 0.42
N GLY A 67 -18.42 3.02 -0.48
CA GLY A 67 -17.63 2.76 -1.69
C GLY A 67 -16.26 2.12 -1.44
N ARG A 68 -16.07 1.51 -0.26
CA ARG A 68 -14.82 0.82 0.13
C ARG A 68 -15.00 -0.68 0.36
N ASP A 69 -16.19 -1.21 0.09
CA ASP A 69 -16.52 -2.61 0.36
C ASP A 69 -15.63 -3.57 -0.44
N ASP A 70 -15.44 -3.30 -1.73
CA ASP A 70 -14.59 -4.11 -2.61
C ASP A 70 -13.11 -4.04 -2.21
N ASP A 71 -12.61 -2.84 -1.90
CA ASP A 71 -11.24 -2.61 -1.43
C ASP A 71 -10.98 -3.39 -0.12
N LYS A 72 -11.91 -3.29 0.84
CA LYS A 72 -11.84 -3.98 2.13
C LYS A 72 -11.85 -5.49 1.93
N LYS A 73 -12.78 -6.00 1.11
CA LYS A 73 -12.90 -7.44 0.83
C LYS A 73 -11.62 -8.01 0.22
N LYS A 74 -11.06 -7.32 -0.78
CA LYS A 74 -9.84 -7.78 -1.46
C LYS A 74 -8.63 -7.80 -0.52
N LEU A 75 -8.47 -6.76 0.30
CA LEU A 75 -7.38 -6.70 1.29
C LEU A 75 -7.53 -7.75 2.38
N LYS A 76 -8.76 -8.03 2.81
CA LYS A 76 -9.06 -9.09 3.75
C LYS A 76 -8.72 -10.46 3.17
N GLU A 77 -9.07 -10.73 1.93
CA GLU A 77 -8.70 -11.99 1.26
C GLU A 77 -7.17 -12.19 1.24
N PHE A 78 -6.39 -11.14 0.96
CA PHE A 78 -4.92 -11.21 1.04
C PHE A 78 -4.41 -11.48 2.46
N LEU A 79 -5.01 -10.87 3.49
CA LEU A 79 -4.64 -11.14 4.89
C LEU A 79 -5.03 -12.55 5.34
N MET A 80 -6.16 -13.06 4.84
CA MET A 80 -6.71 -14.36 5.21
C MET A 80 -6.06 -15.51 4.45
N SER A 81 -5.49 -15.24 3.28
CA SER A 81 -4.75 -16.22 2.48
C SER A 81 -3.68 -16.90 3.34
N GLU A 82 -3.73 -18.22 3.41
CA GLU A 82 -2.64 -19.03 3.96
C GLU A 82 -1.63 -19.20 2.84
N ASP A 83 -0.47 -18.55 2.96
CA ASP A 83 0.71 -18.92 2.18
C ASP A 83 1.17 -20.29 2.70
N GLY A 84 0.51 -21.33 2.20
CA GLY A 84 0.78 -22.71 2.54
C GLY A 84 2.24 -23.04 2.27
N ASN A 85 2.92 -23.45 3.35
CA ASN A 85 4.09 -24.31 3.30
C ASN A 85 5.33 -23.72 2.61
N ASP A 86 6.05 -22.84 3.30
CA ASP A 86 7.48 -22.68 3.03
C ASP A 86 8.28 -22.50 4.33
N CYS A 87 9.41 -23.21 4.39
CA CYS A 87 10.20 -23.53 5.58
C CYS A 87 11.06 -22.34 6.06
N GLY A 88 10.42 -21.19 6.31
CA GLY A 88 11.05 -19.99 6.84
C GLY A 88 10.00 -18.91 7.08
N SER A 89 10.01 -18.28 8.26
CA SER A 89 9.07 -17.24 8.66
C SER A 89 9.14 -16.02 7.73
N LYS A 90 8.41 -16.06 6.62
CA LYS A 90 8.25 -14.93 5.70
C LYS A 90 7.20 -13.98 6.30
N ILE A 91 7.59 -12.73 6.53
CA ILE A 91 6.67 -11.67 6.96
C ILE A 91 5.92 -11.17 5.72
N GLY A 92 4.60 -11.34 5.69
CA GLY A 92 3.74 -10.76 4.67
C GLY A 92 3.56 -9.26 4.89
N VAL A 93 3.72 -8.46 3.83
CA VAL A 93 3.56 -6.99 3.89
C VAL A 93 2.56 -6.53 2.84
N ILE A 94 1.57 -5.75 3.26
CA ILE A 94 0.59 -5.10 2.39
C ILE A 94 0.76 -3.58 2.48
N SER A 95 1.08 -2.94 1.36
CA SER A 95 1.27 -1.49 1.27
C SER A 95 0.09 -0.78 0.60
N ILE A 96 -0.53 0.19 1.28
CA ILE A 96 -1.58 1.07 0.72
C ILE A 96 -0.96 2.40 0.26
N VAL A 97 -0.97 2.67 -1.04
CA VAL A 97 -0.31 3.83 -1.66
C VAL A 97 -1.33 4.71 -2.41
N GLY A 98 -1.09 6.01 -2.48
CA GLY A 98 -1.96 6.98 -3.16
C GLY A 98 -1.78 8.41 -2.64
N VAL A 99 -2.34 9.39 -3.34
CA VAL A 99 -2.25 10.82 -2.97
C VAL A 99 -2.91 11.14 -1.63
N GLY A 100 -2.58 12.29 -1.04
CA GLY A 100 -3.18 12.77 0.22
C GLY A 100 -4.71 12.88 0.14
N GLY A 101 -5.40 12.73 1.27
CA GLY A 101 -6.87 12.88 1.34
C GLY A 101 -7.70 11.72 0.80
N LEU A 102 -7.12 10.72 0.13
CA LEU A 102 -7.87 9.58 -0.44
C LEU A 102 -8.44 8.57 0.58
N GLY A 103 -8.22 8.77 1.88
CA GLY A 103 -8.73 7.84 2.90
C GLY A 103 -7.95 6.53 3.04
N LYS A 104 -6.66 6.49 2.66
CA LYS A 104 -5.78 5.30 2.84
C LYS A 104 -5.77 4.81 4.28
N THR A 105 -5.59 5.73 5.22
CA THR A 105 -5.63 5.44 6.66
C THR A 105 -7.01 4.96 7.10
N THR A 106 -8.09 5.50 6.52
CA THR A 106 -9.46 5.05 6.79
C THR A 106 -9.65 3.60 6.37
N LEU A 107 -9.19 3.21 5.17
CA LEU A 107 -9.23 1.83 4.70
C LEU A 107 -8.41 0.89 5.57
N ALA A 108 -7.19 1.30 5.97
CA ALA A 108 -6.35 0.51 6.88
C ALA A 108 -7.06 0.25 8.22
N LYS A 109 -7.73 1.26 8.78
CA LYS A 109 -8.48 1.13 10.03
C LYS A 109 -9.73 0.25 9.90
N LEU A 110 -10.50 0.41 8.81
CA LEU A 110 -11.66 -0.46 8.54
C LEU A 110 -11.27 -1.93 8.46
N LEU A 111 -10.07 -2.23 7.95
CA LEU A 111 -9.55 -3.58 7.89
C LEU A 111 -9.04 -4.06 9.25
N TYR A 112 -8.29 -3.23 9.97
CA TYR A 112 -7.78 -3.53 11.31
C TYR A 112 -8.91 -3.77 12.33
N ASN A 113 -10.02 -3.04 12.22
CA ASN A 113 -11.18 -3.20 13.09
C ASN A 113 -12.12 -4.33 12.68
N ASP A 114 -11.91 -4.95 11.51
CA ASP A 114 -12.72 -6.06 11.05
C ASP A 114 -12.60 -7.25 12.01
N HIS A 115 -13.73 -7.81 12.42
CA HIS A 115 -13.78 -8.86 13.42
C HIS A 115 -12.94 -10.09 13.02
N GLU A 116 -13.10 -10.57 11.79
CA GLU A 116 -12.36 -11.76 11.31
C GLU A 116 -10.86 -11.47 11.18
N VAL A 117 -10.48 -10.22 10.88
CA VAL A 117 -9.07 -9.81 10.88
C VAL A 117 -8.50 -9.83 12.28
N LYS A 118 -9.19 -9.27 13.27
CA LYS A 118 -8.73 -9.33 14.67
C LYS A 118 -8.59 -10.76 15.15
N GLU A 119 -9.59 -11.60 14.92
CA GLU A 119 -9.60 -12.99 15.36
C GLU A 119 -8.43 -13.81 14.80
N LYS A 120 -7.98 -13.55 13.56
CA LYS A 120 -6.83 -14.25 12.96
C LYS A 120 -5.48 -13.86 13.60
N PHE A 121 -5.36 -12.67 14.18
CA PHE A 121 -4.07 -12.08 14.59
C PHE A 121 -3.98 -11.63 16.07
N GLU A 122 -5.01 -11.90 16.89
CA GLU A 122 -4.95 -11.82 18.37
C GLU A 122 -4.26 -13.04 19.00
#